data_AF-A0AAV4HXF2-F1
#
_entry.id   AF-A0AAV4HXF2-F1
#
_cell.length_a   1.000
_cell.length_b   1.000
_cell.length_c   1.000
_cell.angle_alpha   90.00
_cell.angle_beta   90.00
_cell.angle_gamma   90.00
#
_symmetry.space_group_name_H-M   'P 1'
#
loop_
_entity.id
_entity.type
_entity.pdbx_description
1 polymer ?
#
loop_
_entity_poly.entity_id
_entity_poly.type
_entity_poly.pdbx_seq_one_letter_code
_entity_poly.pdbx_strand_id
1 'polypeptide(L)'
;MRLVHQITKTLSGTQGKPAIPVNDQQGNSISTQEKQLARWMENFEQPLNRTPPENPPENPPDILSARNDLKELKVGQDWLLNNIKARKL
;
A
#
# COMPACT_ATOMS: atom_id res chain seq x y z
N MET A 1 -2.20 -23.54 9.49
CA MET A 1 -2.11 -22.27 8.72
C MET A 1 -2.46 -22.39 7.23
N ARG A 2 -3.23 -23.40 6.77
CA ARG A 2 -3.62 -23.54 5.34
C ARG A 2 -5.05 -23.09 5.05
N LEU A 3 -5.99 -23.36 5.97
CA LEU A 3 -7.39 -22.97 5.85
C LEU A 3 -7.58 -21.45 5.79
N VAL A 4 -6.96 -20.70 6.70
CA VAL A 4 -7.07 -19.23 6.72
C VAL A 4 -6.55 -18.62 5.42
N HIS A 5 -5.38 -19.07 4.93
CA HIS A 5 -4.83 -18.61 3.66
C HIS A 5 -5.76 -18.93 2.47
N GLN A 6 -6.34 -20.13 2.42
CA GLN A 6 -7.28 -20.53 1.37
C GLN A 6 -8.58 -19.71 1.43
N ILE A 7 -9.16 -19.51 2.61
CA ILE A 7 -10.39 -18.73 2.81
C ILE A 7 -10.15 -17.27 2.41
N THR A 8 -9.06 -16.65 2.86
CA THR A 8 -8.71 -15.27 2.50
C THR A 8 -8.52 -15.13 0.99
N LYS A 9 -7.86 -16.09 0.34
CA LYS A 9 -7.63 -16.10 -1.12
C LYS A 9 -8.94 -16.23 -1.92
N THR A 10 -9.89 -17.00 -1.42
CA THR A 10 -11.21 -17.15 -2.05
C THR A 10 -12.07 -15.90 -1.85
N LEU A 11 -12.06 -15.32 -0.65
CA LEU A 11 -12.85 -14.12 -0.32
C LEU A 11 -12.31 -12.84 -0.98
N SER A 12 -11.00 -12.73 -1.19
CA SER A 12 -10.39 -11.55 -1.82
C SER A 12 -10.66 -11.44 -3.32
N GLY A 13 -11.26 -12.46 -3.96
CA GLY A 13 -11.51 -12.48 -5.41
C GLY A 13 -10.23 -12.44 -6.26
N THR A 14 -9.05 -12.53 -5.63
CA THR A 14 -7.75 -12.46 -6.31
C THR A 14 -7.39 -13.84 -6.85
N GLN A 15 -8.17 -14.34 -7.81
CA GLN A 15 -7.68 -15.40 -8.68
C GLN A 15 -6.60 -14.81 -9.59
N GLY A 16 -5.34 -15.08 -9.25
CA GLY A 16 -4.27 -15.21 -10.24
C GLY A 16 -3.96 -13.98 -11.08
N LYS A 17 -3.86 -12.78 -10.50
CA LYS A 17 -3.00 -11.79 -11.14
C LYS A 17 -1.57 -12.28 -10.98
N PRO A 18 -0.82 -12.58 -12.05
CA PRO A 18 0.62 -12.79 -11.93
C PRO A 18 1.21 -11.53 -11.29
N ALA A 19 2.30 -11.68 -10.55
CA ALA A 19 3.02 -10.52 -10.04
C ALA A 19 3.22 -9.54 -11.21
N ILE A 20 2.78 -8.29 -11.04
CA ILE A 20 2.96 -7.26 -12.07
C ILE A 20 4.46 -7.20 -12.31
N PRO A 21 4.93 -7.44 -13.55
CA PRO A 21 6.36 -7.43 -13.83
C PRO A 21 6.90 -6.04 -13.50
N VAL A 22 7.98 -6.00 -12.73
CA VAL A 22 8.70 -4.76 -12.46
C VAL A 22 9.46 -4.42 -13.74
N ASN A 23 9.18 -3.26 -14.34
CA ASN A 23 9.87 -2.81 -15.55
C ASN A 23 11.03 -1.86 -15.21
N ASP A 24 12.07 -1.89 -16.04
CA ASP A 24 13.15 -0.91 -16.01
C ASP A 24 12.68 0.45 -16.57
N GLN A 25 13.60 1.42 -16.61
CA GLN A 25 13.31 2.76 -17.15
C GLN A 25 12.95 2.75 -18.64
N GLN A 26 13.38 1.72 -19.38
CA GLN A 26 13.12 1.54 -20.81
C GLN A 26 11.84 0.72 -21.06
N GLY A 27 11.15 0.27 -20.02
CA GLY A 27 9.91 -0.51 -20.11
C GLY A 27 10.12 -2.02 -20.24
N ASN A 28 11.34 -2.54 -20.13
CA ASN A 28 11.61 -3.97 -20.19
C ASN A 28 11.38 -4.63 -18.83
N SER A 29 10.80 -5.83 -18.84
CA SER A 29 10.56 -6.58 -17.61
C SER A 29 11.85 -7.09 -16.98
N ILE A 30 12.01 -6.81 -15.68
CA ILE A 30 13.15 -7.21 -14.88
C ILE A 30 12.93 -8.64 -14.36
N SER A 31 13.81 -9.56 -14.77
CA SER A 31 13.72 -10.98 -14.47
C SER A 31 14.41 -11.42 -13.17
N THR A 32 15.35 -10.64 -12.63
CA THR A 32 16.12 -11.01 -11.42
C THR A 32 15.72 -10.20 -10.20
N GLN A 33 15.64 -10.84 -9.05
CA GLN A 33 15.25 -10.21 -7.78
C GLN A 33 16.19 -9.06 -7.38
N GLU A 34 17.50 -9.20 -7.58
CA GLU A 34 18.48 -8.15 -7.28
C GLU A 34 18.23 -6.89 -8.11
N LYS A 35 17.95 -7.03 -9.40
CA LYS A 35 17.63 -5.90 -10.28
C LYS A 35 16.28 -5.28 -9.93
N GLN A 36 15.31 -6.08 -9.51
CA GLN A 36 14.03 -5.56 -9.02
C GLN A 36 14.26 -4.70 -7.77
N LEU A 37 15.04 -5.19 -6.80
CA LEU A 37 15.37 -4.43 -5.58
C LEU A 37 16.15 -3.14 -5.90
N ALA A 38 17.13 -3.19 -6.80
CA ALA A 38 17.83 -2.00 -7.26
C ALA A 38 16.87 -0.98 -7.89
N ARG A 39 15.91 -1.45 -8.70
CA ARG A 39 14.87 -0.58 -9.29
C ARG A 39 13.95 0.02 -8.23
N TRP A 40 13.56 -0.76 -7.22
CA TRP A 40 12.78 -0.27 -6.09
C TRP A 40 13.56 0.81 -5.32
N MET A 41 14.84 0.58 -5.00
CA MET A 41 15.69 1.56 -4.31
C MET A 41 15.79 2.86 -5.10
N GLU A 42 16.14 2.80 -6.39
CA GLU A 42 16.23 3.97 -7.26
C GLU A 42 14.90 4.76 -7.31
N ASN A 43 13.77 4.06 -7.47
CA ASN A 43 12.46 4.68 -7.57
C ASN A 43 12.01 5.36 -6.27
N PHE A 44 12.48 4.88 -5.11
CA PHE A 44 12.16 5.49 -3.81
C PHE A 44 13.17 6.56 -3.39
N GLU A 45 14.45 6.43 -3.74
CA GLU A 45 15.48 7.42 -3.40
C GLU A 45 15.22 8.76 -4.09
N GLN A 46 14.75 8.76 -5.34
CA GLN A 46 14.44 10.00 -6.07
C GLN A 46 13.40 10.89 -5.36
N PRO A 47 12.20 10.40 -4.98
CA PRO A 47 11.23 11.22 -4.27
C PRO A 47 11.60 11.51 -2.83
N LEU A 48 12.35 10.62 -2.15
CA LEU A 48 12.74 10.83 -0.74
C LEU A 48 13.88 11.84 -0.57
N ASN A 49 14.78 11.95 -1.56
CA ASN A 49 15.90 12.90 -1.54
C ASN A 49 15.64 14.18 -2.34
N ARG A 50 14.47 14.29 -2.98
CA ARG A 50 14.07 15.47 -3.73
C ARG A 50 13.82 16.64 -2.78
N THR A 51 14.40 17.80 -3.10
CA THR A 51 14.00 19.07 -2.48
C THR A 51 12.57 19.42 -2.87
N PRO A 52 11.80 20.06 -1.98
CA PRO A 52 10.46 20.54 -2.33
C PRO A 52 10.51 21.36 -3.63
N PRO A 53 9.56 21.16 -4.57
CA PRO A 53 9.53 21.95 -5.79
C PRO A 53 9.44 23.45 -5.46
N GLU A 54 10.19 24.29 -6.18
CA GLU A 54 10.11 25.75 -6.04
C GLU A 54 8.70 26.28 -6.32
N ASN A 55 8.00 25.65 -7.25
CA ASN A 55 6.60 25.92 -7.54
C ASN A 55 5.75 24.71 -7.13
N PRO A 56 5.18 24.70 -5.92
CA PRO A 56 4.23 23.66 -5.53
C PRO A 56 3.00 23.71 -6.45
N PRO A 57 2.32 22.57 -6.69
CA PRO A 57 1.07 22.57 -7.43
C PRO A 57 0.05 23.48 -6.75
N GLU A 58 -0.77 24.21 -7.53
CA GLU A 58 -1.81 25.11 -7.02
C GLU A 58 -2.80 24.42 -6.07
N ASN A 59 -3.02 23.12 -6.26
CA ASN A 59 -3.83 22.29 -5.39
C ASN A 59 -3.04 21.04 -4.96
N PRO A 60 -2.22 21.14 -3.90
CA PRO A 60 -1.53 19.98 -3.36
C PRO A 60 -2.56 19.02 -2.73
N PRO A 61 -2.32 17.70 -2.76
CA PRO A 61 -3.16 16.76 -2.02
C PRO A 61 -3.23 17.19 -0.54
N ASP A 62 -4.43 17.22 0.04
CA ASP A 62 -4.60 17.56 1.46
C ASP A 62 -4.17 16.37 2.34
N ILE A 63 -2.85 16.29 2.57
CA ILE A 63 -2.21 15.25 3.39
C ILE A 63 -2.72 15.31 4.83
N LEU A 64 -3.10 16.50 5.33
CA LEU A 64 -3.60 16.68 6.68
C LEU A 64 -5.01 16.10 6.83
N SER A 65 -5.88 16.34 5.85
CA SER A 65 -7.22 15.74 5.80
C SER A 65 -7.15 14.22 5.71
N ALA A 66 -6.34 13.68 4.78
CA ALA A 66 -6.13 12.23 4.66
C ALA A 66 -5.58 11.60 5.96
N ARG A 67 -4.72 12.34 6.69
CA ARG A 67 -4.20 11.90 7.99
C ARG A 67 -5.29 11.85 9.06
N ASN A 68 -6.26 12.76 9.02
CA ASN A 68 -7.38 12.78 9.95
C ASN A 68 -8.39 11.69 9.62
N ASP A 69 -8.72 11.47 8.34
CA ASP A 69 -9.59 10.38 7.88
C ASP A 69 -9.08 9.00 8.34
N LEU A 70 -7.75 8.79 8.31
CA LEU A 70 -7.14 7.55 8.79
C LEU A 70 -7.29 7.36 10.31
N LYS A 71 -7.29 8.44 11.10
CA LYS A 71 -7.51 8.36 12.55
C LYS A 71 -8.96 7.99 12.84
N GLU A 72 -9.91 8.63 12.16
CA GLU A 72 -11.34 8.33 12.31
C GLU A 72 -11.67 6.87 11.96
N LEU A 73 -11.06 6.35 10.89
CA LEU A 73 -11.22 4.95 10.51
C LEU A 73 -10.70 3.98 11.60
N LYS A 74 -9.57 4.31 12.24
CA LYS A 74 -9.02 3.52 13.35
C LYS A 74 -9.95 3.52 14.57
N VAL A 75 -10.50 4.69 14.91
CA VAL A 75 -11.48 4.81 16.01
C VAL A 75 -12.72 3.95 15.73
N GLY A 76 -13.23 3.97 14.50
CA GLY A 76 -14.36 3.12 14.09
C GLY A 76 -14.03 1.62 14.16
N GLN A 77 -12.83 1.21 13.75
CA GLN A 77 -12.37 -0.18 13.87
C GLN A 77 -12.27 -0.62 15.33
N ASP A 78 -11.68 0.21 16.20
CA ASP A 78 -11.53 -0.09 17.62
C ASP A 78 -12.90 -0.21 18.30
N TRP A 79 -13.85 0.67 17.97
CA TRP A 79 -15.23 0.60 18.46
C TRP A 79 -15.92 -0.70 18.03
N LEU A 80 -15.80 -1.08 16.75
CA LEU A 80 -16.37 -2.33 16.23
C LEU A 80 -15.77 -3.56 16.93
N LEU A 81 -14.44 -3.60 17.07
CA LEU A 81 -13.73 -4.69 17.74
C LEU A 81 -14.17 -4.83 19.20
N ASN A 82 -14.29 -3.71 19.92
CA ASN A 82 -14.74 -3.71 21.31
C ASN A 82 -16.19 -4.19 21.45
N ASN A 83 -17.09 -3.79 20.55
CA ASN A 83 -18.48 -4.25 20.56
C ASN A 83 -18.61 -5.74 20.23
N ILE A 84 -17.83 -6.24 19.27
CA ILE A 84 -17.83 -7.67 18.93
C ILE A 84 -17.31 -8.49 20.11
N LYS A 85 -16.28 -7.99 20.81
CA LYS A 85 -15.72 -8.65 22.00
C LYS A 85 -16.71 -8.65 23.17
N ALA A 86 -17.39 -7.53 23.41
CA ALA A 86 -18.38 -7.40 24.48
C ALA A 86 -19.63 -8.27 24.26
N ARG A 87 -19.99 -8.58 23.01
CA ARG A 87 -21.14 -9.44 22.65
C ARG A 87 -20.83 -10.94 22.62
N LYS A 88 -19.56 -11.35 22.81
CA LYS A 88 -19.12 -12.75 22.84
C LYS A 88 -18.81 -13.25 24.26
N LEU A 89 -19.13 -12.45 25.29
CA LEU A 89 -19.15 -12.81 26.71
C LEU A 89 -20.60 -12.99 27.15
#